data_AF-A0A4R4PT31-F1
#
_entry.id   AF-A0A4R4PT31-F1
#
_cell.length_a   1.000
_cell.length_b   1.000
_cell.length_c   1.000
_cell.angle_alpha   90.00
_cell.angle_beta   90.00
_cell.angle_gamma   90.00
#
_symmetry.space_group_name_H-M   'P 1'
#
loop_
_entity.id
_entity.type
_entity.pdbx_description
1 polymer ?
#
loop_
_entity_poly.entity_id
_entity_poly.type
_entity_poly.pdbx_seq_one_letter_code
_entity_poly.pdbx_strand_id
1 'polypeptide(L)'
;MTAQARLLGGRYQVGELLGYGGMAEVHRGRDLRLGRDVAIKMLRTDLARDATFQMRFRREAQNAASLNHPAIVAVYDTGEETAPTGETLPFIVMEFVNGRTLKEVLAAEGRLQPRRALEICADVCAALEFSHRHGIIHRDIKPGNVMLTQTGQVKVMDFGIARALASGATTMTQTSAVIGTAQYLSPEQARGEAVDARSDVYAAGCVLFELLCGHPPFVGDSPVSVAYQHVREAPPTPSDINPDVNPAVDAIVLKALSKNPLNRYQSAAEMRADLLRAAAGRPVLATPVMREQETMPMAPAAAGYPVGGGAAPPTRQIPARVGDPRRRRASSWLIALFSAVGVLAVIALVAALLMNGKGEELRRVPSLTGMTQQEAFQAIQTAGFAPQAGEQVNNPTCEKGTVVAQNPAPDTELEPSRTVTIQVCGGPNTRTIPNVVNSSFDSAKQQLEGLGFKVNAPKEKDSSREKNTVLEMDPEPGKEVAEGTAITLTVSKGNVGQVPRVLGATEDDAREELEDAGYRVRVREGSEVPADQAGRVERQTPESGANLPRGREVTIYVTVPAPDAPPSDSGSPTPTATPTTPGTGGGSGFPMPPLPPGFPRND
;
A
#
# COMPACT_ATOMS: atom_id res chain seq x y z
N MET A 1 -23.83 11.32 -37.07
CA MET A 1 -25.00 11.58 -36.20
C MET A 1 -24.49 12.30 -34.97
N THR A 2 -25.13 13.38 -34.51
CA THR A 2 -24.77 14.02 -33.23
C THR A 2 -25.18 13.10 -32.08
N ALA A 3 -24.25 12.78 -31.17
CA ALA A 3 -24.58 12.02 -29.97
C ALA A 3 -25.65 12.77 -29.17
N GLN A 4 -26.73 12.07 -28.82
CA GLN A 4 -27.85 12.65 -28.07
C GLN A 4 -27.37 12.92 -26.64
N ALA A 5 -27.41 14.17 -26.19
CA ALA A 5 -26.80 14.55 -24.91
C ALA A 5 -27.50 13.86 -23.74
N ARG A 6 -26.73 13.13 -22.92
CA ARG A 6 -27.21 12.42 -21.72
C ARG A 6 -27.80 13.44 -20.74
N LEU A 7 -29.01 13.16 -20.23
CA LEU A 7 -29.82 14.09 -19.45
C LEU A 7 -30.28 13.44 -18.14
N LEU A 8 -29.55 13.70 -17.07
CA LEU A 8 -29.84 13.11 -15.76
C LEU A 8 -31.06 13.77 -15.11
N GLY A 9 -31.97 12.96 -14.58
CA GLY A 9 -33.19 13.42 -13.89
C GLY A 9 -34.08 14.35 -14.73
N GLY A 10 -33.96 14.34 -16.07
CA GLY A 10 -34.66 15.27 -16.96
C GLY A 10 -34.20 16.73 -16.87
N ARG A 11 -33.12 17.03 -16.13
CA ARG A 11 -32.70 18.41 -15.78
C ARG A 11 -31.23 18.72 -16.08
N TYR A 12 -30.35 17.74 -15.91
CA TYR A 12 -28.91 17.96 -15.93
C TYR A 12 -28.29 17.38 -17.20
N GLN A 13 -27.97 18.26 -18.15
CA GLN A 13 -27.29 17.85 -19.37
C GLN A 13 -25.81 17.56 -19.04
N VAL A 14 -25.35 16.35 -19.32
CA VAL A 14 -23.93 15.96 -19.18
C VAL A 14 -23.15 16.44 -20.39
N GLY A 15 -21.97 17.02 -20.15
CA GLY A 15 -21.06 17.55 -21.16
C GLY A 15 -19.72 16.80 -21.20
N GLU A 16 -18.61 17.54 -21.15
CA GLU A 16 -17.25 17.01 -21.20
C GLU A 16 -16.80 16.38 -19.86
N LEU A 17 -15.98 15.33 -19.94
CA LEU A 17 -15.33 14.74 -18.76
C LEU A 17 -14.25 15.70 -18.23
N LEU A 18 -14.37 16.11 -16.97
CA LEU A 18 -13.41 16.98 -16.28
C LEU A 18 -12.31 16.19 -15.56
N GLY A 19 -12.63 15.00 -15.05
CA GLY A 19 -11.66 14.18 -14.32
C GLY A 19 -12.17 12.79 -13.95
N TYR A 20 -11.23 11.90 -13.65
CA TYR A 20 -11.50 10.50 -13.33
C TYR A 20 -10.88 10.13 -11.98
N GLY A 21 -11.72 9.72 -11.03
CA GLY A 21 -11.33 9.30 -9.69
C GLY A 21 -11.37 7.78 -9.51
N GLY A 22 -10.85 7.31 -8.37
CA GLY A 22 -10.82 5.88 -8.04
C GLY A 22 -12.21 5.23 -7.97
N MET A 23 -13.25 6.00 -7.61
CA MET A 23 -14.63 5.49 -7.50
C MET A 23 -15.67 6.17 -8.42
N ALA A 24 -15.37 7.37 -8.92
CA ALA A 24 -16.33 8.21 -9.61
C ALA A 24 -15.67 8.97 -10.76
N GLU A 25 -16.44 9.24 -11.81
CA GLU A 25 -16.09 10.18 -12.88
C GLU A 25 -16.76 11.53 -12.62
N VAL A 26 -16.09 12.63 -12.99
CA VAL A 26 -16.62 13.99 -12.86
C VAL A 26 -16.75 14.61 -14.23
N HIS A 27 -17.97 14.93 -14.63
CA HIS A 27 -18.28 15.63 -15.87
C HIS A 27 -18.65 17.08 -15.58
N ARG A 28 -18.45 17.96 -16.57
CA ARG A 28 -19.14 19.24 -16.64
C ARG A 28 -20.58 18.98 -17.03
N GLY A 29 -21.49 19.83 -16.58
CA GLY A 29 -22.88 19.77 -17.01
C GLY A 29 -23.58 21.12 -16.94
N ARG A 30 -24.81 21.14 -17.45
CA ARG A 30 -25.69 22.31 -17.47
C ARG A 30 -26.98 21.99 -16.71
N ASP A 31 -27.28 22.77 -15.68
CA ASP A 31 -28.59 22.75 -15.01
C ASP A 31 -29.59 23.48 -15.90
N LEU A 32 -30.35 22.75 -16.72
CA LEU A 32 -31.25 23.33 -17.72
C LEU A 32 -32.40 24.14 -17.11
N ARG A 33 -32.70 23.92 -15.82
CA ARG A 33 -33.74 24.65 -15.09
C ARG A 33 -33.26 26.00 -14.54
N LEU A 34 -31.98 26.10 -14.17
CA LEU A 34 -31.38 27.33 -13.61
C LEU A 34 -30.42 28.04 -14.57
N GLY A 35 -30.15 27.46 -15.75
CA GLY A 35 -29.31 28.06 -16.79
C GLY A 35 -27.82 28.15 -16.45
N ARG A 36 -27.35 27.46 -15.40
CA ARG A 36 -25.98 27.51 -14.88
C ARG A 36 -25.15 26.27 -15.22
N ASP A 37 -23.84 26.43 -15.27
CA ASP A 37 -22.89 25.31 -15.30
C ASP A 37 -22.79 24.66 -13.90
N VAL A 38 -22.60 23.35 -13.89
CA VAL A 38 -22.45 22.51 -12.70
C VAL A 38 -21.37 21.45 -12.96
N ALA A 39 -20.76 20.94 -11.90
CA ALA A 39 -20.02 19.68 -11.97
C ALA A 39 -20.95 18.53 -11.58
N ILE A 40 -20.86 17.42 -12.29
CA ILE A 40 -21.68 16.22 -12.08
C ILE A 40 -20.72 15.07 -11.78
N LYS A 41 -20.67 14.66 -10.52
CA LYS A 41 -19.92 13.49 -10.06
C LYS A 41 -20.83 12.27 -10.20
N MET A 42 -20.39 11.22 -10.88
CA MET A 42 -21.16 10.00 -11.13
C MET A 42 -20.38 8.79 -10.64
N LEU A 43 -21.03 7.86 -9.92
CA LEU A 43 -20.42 6.60 -9.54
C LEU A 43 -20.13 5.77 -10.80
N ARG A 44 -18.90 5.23 -10.91
CA ARG A 44 -18.51 4.43 -12.09
C ARG A 44 -19.38 3.17 -12.22
N THR A 45 -19.72 2.79 -13.45
CA THR A 45 -20.56 1.62 -13.74
C THR A 45 -19.99 0.30 -13.19
N ASP A 46 -18.67 0.12 -13.23
CA ASP A 46 -18.01 -1.09 -12.72
C ASP A 46 -18.08 -1.23 -11.18
N LEU A 47 -18.32 -0.12 -10.47
CA LEU A 47 -18.45 -0.08 -9.01
C LEU A 47 -19.91 0.09 -8.55
N ALA A 48 -20.83 0.39 -9.47
CA ALA A 48 -22.24 0.63 -9.17
C ALA A 48 -22.97 -0.60 -8.60
N ARG A 49 -22.47 -1.81 -8.88
CA ARG A 49 -23.00 -3.08 -8.35
C ARG A 49 -22.67 -3.32 -6.87
N ASP A 50 -21.64 -2.67 -6.34
CA ASP A 50 -21.24 -2.84 -4.93
C ASP A 50 -21.98 -1.82 -4.05
N ALA A 51 -22.88 -2.33 -3.22
CA ALA A 51 -23.60 -1.55 -2.21
C ALA A 51 -22.66 -0.78 -1.27
N THR A 52 -21.43 -1.26 -1.05
CA THR A 52 -20.40 -0.56 -0.26
C THR A 52 -19.99 0.76 -0.91
N PHE A 53 -19.79 0.77 -2.24
CA PHE A 53 -19.46 2.00 -2.96
C PHE A 53 -20.68 2.91 -3.11
N GLN A 54 -21.87 2.38 -3.38
CA GLN A 54 -23.11 3.18 -3.35
C GLN A 54 -23.31 3.89 -2.00
N MET A 55 -23.15 3.18 -0.88
CA MET A 55 -23.36 3.74 0.46
C MET A 55 -22.27 4.76 0.85
N ARG A 56 -21.01 4.57 0.42
CA ARG A 56 -19.96 5.60 0.55
C ARG A 56 -20.33 6.87 -0.21
N PHE A 57 -20.74 6.72 -1.47
CA PHE A 57 -21.08 7.82 -2.37
C PHE A 57 -22.31 8.61 -1.90
N ARG A 58 -23.39 7.94 -1.47
CA ARG A 58 -24.56 8.60 -0.87
C ARG A 58 -24.19 9.35 0.43
N ARG A 59 -23.30 8.79 1.26
CA ARG A 59 -22.87 9.42 2.53
C ARG A 59 -21.96 10.64 2.33
N GLU A 60 -21.06 10.59 1.35
CA GLU A 60 -20.27 11.75 0.92
C GLU A 60 -21.20 12.93 0.59
N ALA A 61 -22.19 12.68 -0.27
CA ALA A 61 -23.14 13.71 -0.69
C ALA A 61 -23.92 14.32 0.48
N GLN A 62 -24.35 13.48 1.43
CA GLN A 62 -25.04 13.92 2.65
C GLN A 62 -24.16 14.79 3.56
N ASN A 63 -22.89 14.42 3.76
CA ASN A 63 -21.94 15.24 4.52
C ASN A 63 -21.77 16.60 3.85
N ALA A 64 -21.39 16.60 2.56
CA ALA A 64 -21.05 17.82 1.82
C ALA A 64 -22.25 18.75 1.61
N ALA A 65 -23.47 18.23 1.44
CA ALA A 65 -24.69 19.04 1.31
C ALA A 65 -25.06 19.85 2.56
N SER A 66 -24.53 19.49 3.74
CA SER A 66 -24.70 20.30 4.96
C SER A 66 -23.74 21.49 5.06
N LEU A 67 -22.73 21.59 4.18
CA LEU A 67 -21.66 22.57 4.27
C LEU A 67 -21.84 23.71 3.27
N ASN A 68 -22.03 24.94 3.79
CA ASN A 68 -22.11 26.16 2.98
C ASN A 68 -21.05 27.17 3.46
N HIS A 69 -19.93 27.22 2.75
CA HIS A 69 -18.78 28.08 3.06
C HIS A 69 -18.07 28.49 1.76
N PRO A 70 -17.59 29.73 1.60
CA PRO A 70 -17.00 30.21 0.34
C PRO A 70 -15.83 29.33 -0.16
N ALA A 71 -14.99 28.82 0.75
CA ALA A 71 -13.86 27.95 0.41
C ALA A 71 -14.20 26.44 0.32
N ILE A 72 -15.48 26.06 0.29
CA ILE A 72 -15.96 24.69 0.07
C ILE A 72 -16.72 24.65 -1.26
N VAL A 73 -16.58 23.52 -1.99
CA VAL A 73 -17.39 23.22 -3.18
C VAL A 73 -18.80 22.85 -2.74
N ALA A 74 -19.79 23.68 -3.07
CA ALA A 74 -21.17 23.46 -2.64
C ALA A 74 -21.82 22.28 -3.42
N VAL A 75 -22.45 21.34 -2.72
CA VAL A 75 -23.37 20.36 -3.32
C VAL A 75 -24.75 21.01 -3.49
N TYR A 76 -25.37 20.80 -4.65
CA TYR A 76 -26.64 21.42 -5.03
C TYR A 76 -27.81 20.43 -5.11
N ASP A 77 -27.55 19.19 -5.53
CA ASP A 77 -28.58 18.19 -5.76
C ASP A 77 -27.97 16.77 -5.77
N THR A 78 -28.80 15.75 -5.56
CA THR A 78 -28.41 14.35 -5.69
C THR A 78 -29.50 13.57 -6.42
N GLY A 79 -29.12 12.53 -7.14
CA GLY A 79 -30.09 11.73 -7.89
C GLY A 79 -29.52 10.39 -8.34
N GLU A 80 -30.36 9.63 -9.01
CA GLU A 80 -30.03 8.28 -9.50
C GLU A 80 -30.55 8.13 -10.94
N GLU A 81 -29.75 7.51 -11.81
CA GLU A 81 -30.09 7.21 -13.21
C GLU A 81 -30.03 5.70 -13.44
N THR A 82 -31.03 5.11 -14.09
CA THR A 82 -30.95 3.70 -14.51
C THR A 82 -30.08 3.61 -15.77
N ALA A 83 -28.94 2.93 -15.66
CA ALA A 83 -28.07 2.62 -16.78
C ALA A 83 -28.78 1.74 -17.83
N PRO A 84 -28.33 1.74 -19.10
CA PRO A 84 -28.82 0.80 -20.12
C PRO A 84 -28.68 -0.69 -19.75
N THR A 85 -27.83 -1.02 -18.77
CA THR A 85 -27.66 -2.37 -18.21
C THR A 85 -28.66 -2.72 -17.10
N GLY A 86 -29.56 -1.80 -16.73
CA GLY A 86 -30.54 -1.95 -15.64
C GLY A 86 -30.03 -1.54 -14.25
N GLU A 87 -28.78 -1.10 -14.13
CA GLU A 87 -28.15 -0.74 -12.86
C GLU A 87 -28.43 0.70 -12.44
N THR A 88 -28.61 0.95 -11.14
CA THR A 88 -28.84 2.28 -10.60
C THR A 88 -27.51 3.01 -10.38
N LEU A 89 -27.24 4.08 -11.14
CA LEU A 89 -26.08 4.93 -11.03
C LEU A 89 -26.41 6.19 -10.20
N PRO A 90 -25.92 6.32 -8.95
CA PRO A 90 -26.07 7.56 -8.21
C PRO A 90 -25.15 8.65 -8.76
N PHE A 91 -25.63 9.89 -8.74
CA PHE A 91 -24.90 11.10 -9.12
C PHE A 91 -25.10 12.23 -8.10
N ILE A 92 -24.10 13.11 -8.02
CA ILE A 92 -24.06 14.31 -7.18
C ILE A 92 -23.86 15.50 -8.11
N VAL A 93 -24.70 16.52 -7.98
CA VAL A 93 -24.55 17.79 -8.69
C VAL A 93 -23.97 18.82 -7.74
N MET A 94 -22.87 19.44 -8.13
CA MET A 94 -22.10 20.37 -7.30
C MET A 94 -21.62 21.60 -8.09
N GLU A 95 -21.06 22.57 -7.38
CA GLU A 95 -20.49 23.80 -7.91
C GLU A 95 -19.41 23.52 -8.97
N PHE A 96 -19.56 24.11 -10.16
CA PHE A 96 -18.52 24.07 -11.19
C PHE A 96 -17.42 25.09 -10.86
N VAL A 97 -16.30 24.61 -10.33
CA VAL A 97 -15.12 25.43 -10.03
C VAL A 97 -14.31 25.64 -11.31
N ASN A 98 -14.44 26.81 -11.94
CA ASN A 98 -13.56 27.21 -13.05
C ASN A 98 -12.16 27.54 -12.50
N GLY A 99 -11.25 26.56 -12.57
CA GLY A 99 -9.96 26.59 -11.90
C GLY A 99 -9.10 25.36 -12.20
N ARG A 100 -8.05 25.15 -11.40
CA ARG A 100 -7.12 24.00 -11.46
C ARG A 100 -6.94 23.41 -10.07
N THR A 101 -6.70 22.10 -9.95
CA THR A 101 -6.30 21.50 -8.67
C THR A 101 -4.91 21.99 -8.23
N LEU A 102 -4.62 22.00 -6.93
CA LEU A 102 -3.27 22.31 -6.44
C LEU A 102 -2.23 21.32 -6.97
N LYS A 103 -2.63 20.06 -7.25
CA LYS A 103 -1.79 19.06 -7.92
C LYS A 103 -1.36 19.51 -9.32
N GLU A 104 -2.28 20.02 -10.13
CA GLU A 104 -1.95 20.56 -11.46
C GLU A 104 -1.10 21.84 -11.38
N VAL A 105 -1.35 22.68 -10.37
CA VAL A 105 -0.59 23.91 -10.12
C VAL A 105 0.85 23.55 -9.77
N LEU A 106 1.08 22.61 -8.86
CA LEU A 106 2.40 22.05 -8.55
C LEU A 106 3.07 21.43 -9.78
N ALA A 107 2.35 20.63 -10.56
CA ALA A 107 2.87 20.02 -11.79
C ALA A 107 3.26 21.05 -12.88
N ALA A 108 2.86 22.31 -12.77
CA ALA A 108 3.19 23.39 -13.71
C ALA A 108 4.17 24.43 -13.15
N GLU A 109 4.13 24.71 -11.85
CA GLU A 109 4.98 25.71 -11.17
C GLU A 109 6.17 25.10 -10.41
N GLY A 110 6.18 23.78 -10.20
CA GLY A 110 7.15 23.05 -9.40
C GLY A 110 6.93 23.23 -7.90
N ARG A 111 7.10 24.46 -7.39
CA ARG A 111 6.83 24.86 -6.00
C ARG A 111 6.27 26.28 -5.96
N LEU A 112 5.51 26.63 -4.92
CA LEU A 112 4.98 27.98 -4.76
C LEU A 112 5.90 28.88 -3.92
N GLN A 113 5.81 30.19 -4.14
CA GLN A 113 6.43 31.16 -3.24
C GLN A 113 5.85 30.99 -1.82
N PRO A 114 6.68 31.03 -0.75
CA PRO A 114 6.23 30.69 0.60
C PRO A 114 5.01 31.47 1.08
N ARG A 115 4.93 32.77 0.78
CA ARG A 115 3.75 33.59 1.12
C ARG A 115 2.45 33.06 0.48
N ARG A 116 2.47 32.72 -0.82
CA ARG A 116 1.30 32.17 -1.53
C ARG A 116 0.93 30.79 -0.99
N ALA A 117 1.90 29.95 -0.64
CA ALA A 117 1.65 28.66 0.01
C ALA A 117 0.95 28.81 1.37
N LEU A 118 1.40 29.76 2.20
CA LEU A 118 0.79 30.09 3.49
C LEU A 118 -0.64 30.65 3.34
N GLU A 119 -0.86 31.57 2.40
CA GLU A 119 -2.17 32.16 2.12
C GLU A 119 -3.17 31.10 1.62
N ILE A 120 -2.77 30.21 0.71
CA ILE A 120 -3.58 29.07 0.24
C ILE A 120 -3.91 28.11 1.40
N CYS A 121 -2.89 27.72 2.18
CA CYS A 121 -3.09 26.80 3.30
C CYS A 121 -4.02 27.40 4.38
N ALA A 122 -3.95 28.72 4.61
CA ALA A 122 -4.83 29.41 5.56
C ALA A 122 -6.32 29.32 5.15
N ASP A 123 -6.64 29.33 3.86
CA ASP A 123 -8.02 29.15 3.39
C ASP A 123 -8.48 27.69 3.34
N VAL A 124 -7.55 26.73 3.11
CA VAL A 124 -7.82 25.30 3.36
C VAL A 124 -8.16 25.08 4.84
N CYS A 125 -7.40 25.69 5.76
CA CYS A 125 -7.70 25.63 7.20
C CYS A 125 -9.04 26.30 7.56
N ALA A 126 -9.50 27.33 6.83
CA ALA A 126 -10.83 27.92 7.03
C ALA A 126 -11.96 26.95 6.65
N ALA A 127 -11.82 26.27 5.51
CA ALA A 127 -12.76 25.23 5.07
C ALA A 127 -12.81 24.06 6.05
N LEU A 128 -11.64 23.62 6.56
CA LEU A 128 -11.54 22.59 7.59
C LEU A 128 -12.19 23.02 8.91
N GLU A 129 -11.88 24.21 9.43
CA GLU A 129 -12.50 24.76 10.65
C GLU A 129 -14.03 24.76 10.55
N PHE A 130 -14.57 25.23 9.42
CA PHE A 130 -16.01 25.25 9.17
C PHE A 130 -16.60 23.83 9.20
N SER A 131 -15.96 22.86 8.55
CA SER A 131 -16.38 21.45 8.55
C SER A 131 -16.31 20.81 9.95
N HIS A 132 -15.22 21.04 10.68
CA HIS A 132 -15.01 20.50 12.03
C HIS A 132 -16.07 21.00 13.00
N ARG A 133 -16.50 22.28 12.88
CA ARG A 133 -17.60 22.86 13.67
C ARG A 133 -18.98 22.23 13.38
N HIS A 134 -19.15 21.56 12.24
CA HIS A 134 -20.35 20.76 11.91
C HIS A 134 -20.15 19.26 12.21
N GLY A 135 -19.06 18.87 12.89
CA GLY A 135 -18.75 17.48 13.23
C GLY A 135 -18.21 16.63 12.07
N ILE A 136 -17.93 17.24 10.92
CA ILE A 136 -17.45 16.56 9.72
C ILE A 136 -15.93 16.70 9.62
N ILE A 137 -15.22 15.58 9.60
CA ILE A 137 -13.77 15.48 9.39
C ILE A 137 -13.56 15.11 7.91
N HIS A 138 -12.65 15.78 7.22
CA HIS A 138 -12.43 15.62 5.79
C HIS A 138 -11.75 14.29 5.44
N ARG A 139 -10.69 13.95 6.18
CA ARG A 139 -9.90 12.70 6.16
C ARG A 139 -9.10 12.38 4.90
N ASP A 140 -9.35 13.07 3.79
CA ASP A 140 -8.64 12.90 2.50
C ASP A 140 -8.05 14.22 1.97
N ILE A 141 -7.46 15.07 2.83
CA ILE A 141 -6.85 16.34 2.41
C ILE A 141 -5.55 16.06 1.63
N LYS A 142 -5.49 16.55 0.39
CA LYS A 142 -4.37 16.42 -0.55
C LYS A 142 -4.50 17.45 -1.69
N PRO A 143 -3.45 17.75 -2.47
CA PRO A 143 -3.52 18.77 -3.53
C PRO A 143 -4.52 18.45 -4.66
N GLY A 144 -4.96 17.20 -4.80
CA GLY A 144 -6.01 16.82 -5.75
C GLY A 144 -7.43 17.21 -5.31
N ASN A 145 -7.69 17.36 -4.00
CA ASN A 145 -9.02 17.67 -3.46
C ASN A 145 -9.17 19.17 -3.11
N VAL A 146 -8.24 20.00 -3.59
CA VAL A 146 -8.24 21.45 -3.41
C VAL A 146 -8.00 22.11 -4.76
N MET A 147 -8.85 23.05 -5.15
CA MET A 147 -8.73 23.85 -6.37
C MET A 147 -8.43 25.32 -6.08
N LEU A 148 -7.76 25.97 -7.02
CA LEU A 148 -7.70 27.42 -7.15
C LEU A 148 -8.55 27.86 -8.33
N THR A 149 -9.47 28.80 -8.11
CA THR A 149 -10.21 29.48 -9.19
C THR A 149 -9.27 30.34 -10.03
N GLN A 150 -9.73 30.76 -11.21
CA GLN A 150 -9.05 31.80 -12.01
C GLN A 150 -8.89 33.14 -11.26
N THR A 151 -9.66 33.39 -10.18
CA THR A 151 -9.56 34.56 -9.30
C THR A 151 -8.67 34.33 -8.07
N GLY A 152 -7.99 33.18 -7.97
CA GLY A 152 -7.10 32.83 -6.85
C GLY A 152 -7.79 32.35 -5.57
N GLN A 153 -9.11 32.16 -5.58
CA GLN A 153 -9.86 31.65 -4.42
C GLN A 153 -9.68 30.14 -4.26
N VAL A 154 -9.48 29.69 -3.03
CA VAL A 154 -9.39 28.27 -2.68
C VAL A 154 -10.78 27.63 -2.62
N LYS A 155 -10.90 26.39 -3.12
CA LYS A 155 -12.09 25.54 -3.04
C LYS A 155 -11.71 24.11 -2.65
N VAL A 156 -12.15 23.65 -1.49
CA VAL A 156 -11.97 22.26 -1.02
C VAL A 156 -13.20 21.41 -1.38
N MET A 157 -13.00 20.18 -1.84
CA MET A 157 -14.03 19.22 -2.27
C MET A 157 -13.88 17.86 -1.58
N ASP A 158 -14.79 16.91 -1.81
CA ASP A 158 -14.63 15.50 -1.41
C ASP A 158 -14.61 15.23 0.12
N PHE A 159 -15.36 16.04 0.89
CA PHE A 159 -15.46 15.94 2.35
C PHE A 159 -16.02 14.59 2.86
N GLY A 160 -15.17 13.83 3.57
CA GLY A 160 -15.61 12.74 4.45
C GLY A 160 -15.74 11.35 3.81
N ILE A 161 -15.09 11.11 2.67
CA ILE A 161 -15.11 9.81 1.96
C ILE A 161 -14.28 8.74 2.70
N ALA A 162 -13.15 9.11 3.29
CA ALA A 162 -12.17 8.14 3.76
C ALA A 162 -12.58 7.41 5.06
N ARG A 163 -12.58 6.07 4.97
CA ARG A 163 -12.71 5.10 6.09
C ARG A 163 -13.86 5.38 7.06
N ALA A 164 -15.08 5.34 6.54
CA ALA A 164 -16.26 5.09 7.37
C ALA A 164 -16.18 3.67 8.00
N LEU A 165 -15.64 3.60 9.22
CA LEU A 165 -15.70 2.49 10.19
C LEU A 165 -15.91 1.08 9.61
N ALA A 166 -14.92 0.59 8.87
CA ALA A 166 -14.75 -0.85 8.64
C ALA A 166 -14.15 -1.47 9.91
N SER A 167 -15.02 -1.94 10.81
CA SER A 167 -14.62 -2.60 12.06
C SER A 167 -13.80 -3.86 11.77
N GLY A 168 -12.51 -3.84 12.11
CA GLY A 168 -11.63 -5.01 12.06
C GLY A 168 -10.69 -5.08 10.85
N ALA A 169 -9.41 -4.74 11.09
CA ALA A 169 -8.17 -5.25 10.50
C ALA A 169 -7.94 -5.32 8.96
N THR A 170 -8.95 -5.14 8.11
CA THR A 170 -8.92 -5.51 6.68
C THR A 170 -8.78 -4.33 5.71
N THR A 171 -8.71 -3.09 6.20
CA THR A 171 -8.81 -1.89 5.34
C THR A 171 -7.59 -1.57 4.46
N MET A 172 -6.54 -2.40 4.45
CA MET A 172 -5.31 -2.15 3.67
C MET A 172 -5.03 -3.19 2.55
N THR A 173 -5.82 -4.27 2.43
CA THR A 173 -5.51 -5.39 1.54
C THR A 173 -6.31 -5.43 0.22
N GLN A 174 -7.08 -4.38 -0.11
CA GLN A 174 -7.76 -4.26 -1.41
C GLN A 174 -6.96 -3.35 -2.37
N THR A 175 -6.02 -3.98 -3.07
CA THR A 175 -4.86 -3.38 -3.75
C THR A 175 -5.16 -2.68 -5.10
N SER A 176 -6.34 -2.08 -5.28
CA SER A 176 -6.77 -1.48 -6.56
C SER A 176 -7.16 0.00 -6.49
N ALA A 177 -7.30 0.57 -5.28
CA ALA A 177 -7.66 1.99 -5.09
C ALA A 177 -6.65 2.80 -4.25
N VAL A 178 -5.57 2.17 -3.76
CA VAL A 178 -4.70 2.72 -2.70
C VAL A 178 -3.32 3.14 -3.25
N ILE A 179 -3.22 3.46 -4.54
CA ILE A 179 -1.93 3.72 -5.22
C ILE A 179 -1.43 5.17 -5.04
N GLY A 180 -2.30 6.13 -4.70
CA GLY A 180 -1.93 7.57 -4.63
C GLY A 180 -2.29 8.33 -3.36
N THR A 181 -2.85 7.68 -2.32
CA THR A 181 -3.41 8.39 -1.15
C THR A 181 -2.48 8.38 0.07
N ALA A 182 -1.44 7.55 0.10
CA ALA A 182 -0.64 7.32 1.30
C ALA A 182 0.16 8.55 1.79
N GLN A 183 0.58 9.43 0.87
CA GLN A 183 1.47 10.60 1.08
C GLN A 183 0.90 11.72 1.99
N TYR A 184 -0.37 11.61 2.39
CA TYR A 184 -1.08 12.59 3.20
C TYR A 184 -1.78 11.95 4.41
N LEU A 185 -1.56 10.65 4.65
CA LEU A 185 -2.18 9.94 5.77
C LEU A 185 -1.57 10.43 7.09
N SER A 186 -2.44 10.72 8.06
CA SER A 186 -1.96 10.97 9.42
C SER A 186 -1.45 9.68 10.09
N PRO A 187 -0.55 9.76 11.08
CA PRO A 187 0.00 8.59 11.78
C PRO A 187 -1.10 7.69 12.36
N GLU A 188 -2.15 8.27 12.93
CA GLU A 188 -3.31 7.56 13.45
C GLU A 188 -4.16 6.90 12.35
N GLN A 189 -4.32 7.54 11.17
CA GLN A 189 -4.92 6.87 10.02
C GLN A 189 -4.08 5.68 9.55
N ALA A 190 -2.76 5.82 9.46
CA ALA A 190 -1.85 4.75 9.06
C ALA A 190 -1.88 3.55 10.03
N ARG A 191 -2.02 3.78 11.35
CA ARG A 191 -2.22 2.70 12.35
C ARG A 191 -3.65 2.14 12.40
N GLY A 192 -4.64 2.84 11.85
CA GLY A 192 -6.06 2.48 11.98
C GLY A 192 -6.68 2.87 13.32
N GLU A 193 -6.09 3.83 14.02
CA GLU A 193 -6.57 4.41 15.27
C GLU A 193 -7.77 5.37 15.00
N ALA A 194 -8.34 5.93 16.07
CA ALA A 194 -9.41 6.92 15.95
C ALA A 194 -8.90 8.21 15.26
N VAL A 195 -9.70 8.72 14.31
CA VAL A 195 -9.37 9.87 13.46
C VAL A 195 -10.20 11.08 13.91
N ASP A 196 -9.54 12.21 14.18
CA ASP A 196 -10.18 13.46 14.63
C ASP A 196 -9.74 14.69 13.79
N ALA A 197 -10.18 15.88 14.15
CA ALA A 197 -9.85 17.13 13.45
C ALA A 197 -8.34 17.37 13.25
N ARG A 198 -7.50 16.86 14.17
CA ARG A 198 -6.04 16.99 14.15
C ARG A 198 -5.38 16.07 13.11
N SER A 199 -6.11 15.11 12.56
CA SER A 199 -5.70 14.33 11.40
C SER A 199 -5.75 15.17 10.12
N ASP A 200 -6.79 16.01 9.95
CA ASP A 200 -6.88 16.95 8.83
C ASP A 200 -5.82 18.07 8.94
N VAL A 201 -5.50 18.52 10.17
CA VAL A 201 -4.39 19.45 10.44
C VAL A 201 -3.05 18.86 9.99
N TYR A 202 -2.81 17.56 10.26
CA TYR A 202 -1.59 16.88 9.83
C TYR A 202 -1.50 16.82 8.30
N ALA A 203 -2.60 16.42 7.64
CA ALA A 203 -2.67 16.36 6.17
C ALA A 203 -2.53 17.75 5.51
N ALA A 204 -3.08 18.80 6.13
CA ALA A 204 -2.84 20.19 5.72
C ALA A 204 -1.36 20.60 5.88
N GLY A 205 -0.67 20.07 6.90
CA GLY A 205 0.78 20.17 7.05
C GLY A 205 1.56 19.48 5.91
N CYS A 206 1.12 18.29 5.47
CA CYS A 206 1.70 17.60 4.31
C CYS A 206 1.52 18.43 3.02
N VAL A 207 0.30 18.96 2.79
CA VAL A 207 0.02 19.85 1.65
C VAL A 207 0.87 21.11 1.71
N LEU A 208 1.02 21.75 2.88
CA LEU A 208 1.87 22.94 3.03
C LEU A 208 3.34 22.65 2.74
N PHE A 209 3.87 21.53 3.25
CA PHE A 209 5.23 21.09 2.92
C PHE A 209 5.40 20.94 1.40
N GLU A 210 4.46 20.28 0.72
CA GLU A 210 4.53 20.09 -0.74
C GLU A 210 4.41 21.41 -1.52
N LEU A 211 3.56 22.34 -1.09
CA LEU A 211 3.46 23.68 -1.68
C LEU A 211 4.77 24.48 -1.55
N LEU A 212 5.60 24.20 -0.53
CA LEU A 212 6.88 24.86 -0.28
C LEU A 212 8.07 24.15 -0.96
N CYS A 213 8.07 22.82 -0.99
CA CYS A 213 9.21 21.99 -1.42
C CYS A 213 9.05 21.44 -2.85
N GLY A 214 7.84 21.33 -3.37
CA GLY A 214 7.51 20.72 -4.67
C GLY A 214 7.33 19.20 -4.64
N HIS A 215 7.43 18.57 -3.47
CA HIS A 215 7.14 17.15 -3.23
C HIS A 215 6.60 16.95 -1.80
N PRO A 216 5.80 15.90 -1.53
CA PRO A 216 5.33 15.60 -0.18
C PRO A 216 6.49 15.24 0.78
N PRO A 217 6.29 15.34 2.11
CA PRO A 217 7.35 15.13 3.10
C PRO A 217 7.86 13.69 3.20
N PHE A 218 7.12 12.73 2.64
CA PHE A 218 7.39 11.30 2.71
C PHE A 218 7.10 10.65 1.35
N VAL A 219 8.05 9.85 0.85
CA VAL A 219 8.04 9.21 -0.48
C VAL A 219 8.72 7.85 -0.41
N GLY A 220 8.24 6.88 -1.20
CA GLY A 220 8.79 5.53 -1.26
C GLY A 220 8.00 4.62 -2.18
N ASP A 221 8.59 3.49 -2.57
CA ASP A 221 8.12 2.62 -3.67
C ASP A 221 6.82 1.86 -3.38
N SER A 222 6.26 1.99 -2.18
CA SER A 222 4.96 1.40 -1.83
C SER A 222 4.15 2.28 -0.87
N PRO A 223 2.81 2.22 -0.95
CA PRO A 223 1.92 2.88 0.02
C PRO A 223 2.20 2.48 1.48
N VAL A 224 2.69 1.25 1.71
CA VAL A 224 3.04 0.73 3.03
C VAL A 224 4.34 1.35 3.56
N SER A 225 5.35 1.55 2.71
CA SER A 225 6.56 2.29 3.06
C SER A 225 6.22 3.72 3.47
N VAL A 226 5.49 4.47 2.64
CA VAL A 226 5.08 5.85 2.94
C VAL A 226 4.27 5.93 4.25
N ALA A 227 3.36 4.98 4.49
CA ALA A 227 2.62 4.89 5.75
C ALA A 227 3.53 4.62 6.97
N TYR A 228 4.60 3.83 6.82
CA TYR A 228 5.61 3.61 7.87
C TYR A 228 6.38 4.90 8.17
N GLN A 229 6.81 5.65 7.15
CA GLN A 229 7.48 6.94 7.31
C GLN A 229 6.58 7.94 8.07
N HIS A 230 5.29 8.05 7.69
CA HIS A 230 4.29 8.81 8.44
C HIS A 230 4.19 8.36 9.91
N VAL A 231 4.29 7.06 10.22
CA VAL A 231 4.21 6.54 11.60
C VAL A 231 5.49 6.71 12.42
N ARG A 232 6.68 6.68 11.81
CA ARG A 232 7.98 6.58 12.53
C ARG A 232 8.98 7.71 12.28
N GLU A 233 9.19 8.13 11.04
CA GLU A 233 10.34 8.97 10.66
C GLU A 233 10.08 10.46 10.88
N ALA A 234 11.09 11.23 11.29
CA ALA A 234 10.94 12.68 11.41
C ALA A 234 10.69 13.30 10.01
N PRO A 235 9.74 14.25 9.86
CA PRO A 235 9.60 14.99 8.61
C PRO A 235 10.83 15.88 8.38
N PRO A 236 11.29 16.06 7.13
CA PRO A 236 12.36 17.02 6.82
C PRO A 236 11.98 18.45 7.21
N THR A 237 12.98 19.31 7.46
CA THR A 237 12.76 20.76 7.60
C THR A 237 12.52 21.36 6.20
N PRO A 238 11.44 22.14 5.98
CA PRO A 238 11.23 22.79 4.68
C PRO A 238 12.39 23.69 4.23
N SER A 239 13.02 24.44 5.14
CA SER A 239 14.15 25.32 4.80
C SER A 239 15.47 24.61 4.46
N ASP A 240 15.60 23.30 4.75
CA ASP A 240 16.74 22.50 4.29
C ASP A 240 16.62 22.14 2.79
N ILE A 241 15.40 22.21 2.23
CA ILE A 241 15.07 21.91 0.82
C ILE A 241 14.79 23.20 0.03
N ASN A 242 14.19 24.19 0.67
CA ASN A 242 13.85 25.48 0.07
C ASN A 242 14.40 26.66 0.91
N PRO A 243 15.54 27.26 0.52
CA PRO A 243 16.13 28.42 1.20
C PRO A 243 15.26 29.69 1.23
N ASP A 244 14.18 29.77 0.44
CA ASP A 244 13.20 30.87 0.53
C ASP A 244 12.33 30.77 1.81
N VAL A 245 12.36 29.62 2.50
CA VAL A 245 11.56 29.35 3.70
C VAL A 245 12.32 29.77 4.97
N ASN A 246 11.63 30.46 5.87
CA ASN A 246 12.19 30.96 7.13
C ASN A 246 11.80 30.08 8.34
N PRO A 247 12.53 30.17 9.47
CA PRO A 247 12.28 29.33 10.65
C PRO A 247 10.88 29.43 11.27
N ALA A 248 10.14 30.52 11.02
CA ALA A 248 8.76 30.65 11.48
C ALA A 248 7.79 29.78 10.66
N VAL A 249 8.09 29.53 9.38
CA VAL A 249 7.33 28.60 8.54
C VAL A 249 7.70 27.15 8.84
N ASP A 250 8.98 26.85 9.05
CA ASP A 250 9.44 25.53 9.51
C ASP A 250 8.73 25.12 10.81
N ALA A 251 8.64 26.03 11.78
CA ALA A 251 7.94 25.81 13.04
C ALA A 251 6.45 25.44 12.84
N ILE A 252 5.75 26.08 11.89
CA ILE A 252 4.35 25.75 11.57
C ILE A 252 4.25 24.35 10.97
N VAL A 253 5.09 24.03 9.99
CA VAL A 253 5.06 22.75 9.28
C VAL A 253 5.41 21.59 10.22
N LEU A 254 6.49 21.71 11.00
CA LEU A 254 6.93 20.68 11.94
C LEU A 254 5.95 20.50 13.12
N LYS A 255 5.26 21.58 13.55
CA LYS A 255 4.16 21.48 14.52
C LYS A 255 2.94 20.75 13.92
N ALA A 256 2.54 21.06 12.69
CA ALA A 256 1.45 20.34 12.02
C ALA A 256 1.78 18.86 11.78
N LEU A 257 3.02 18.56 11.37
CA LEU A 257 3.54 17.21 11.11
C LEU A 257 4.01 16.45 12.36
N SER A 258 3.77 16.98 13.56
CA SER A 258 4.12 16.31 14.82
C SER A 258 3.38 14.99 14.99
N LYS A 259 4.10 13.91 15.28
CA LYS A 259 3.56 12.54 15.23
C LYS A 259 2.44 12.30 16.25
N ASN A 260 2.58 12.80 17.47
CA ASN A 260 1.54 12.80 18.49
C ASN A 260 0.50 13.91 18.21
N PRO A 261 -0.81 13.62 18.04
CA PRO A 261 -1.85 14.64 17.87
C PRO A 261 -1.89 15.72 18.96
N LEU A 262 -1.48 15.40 20.20
CA LEU A 262 -1.43 16.37 21.31
C LEU A 262 -0.35 17.45 21.13
N ASN A 263 0.66 17.20 20.29
CA ASN A 263 1.75 18.15 20.01
C ASN A 263 1.45 19.04 18.78
N ARG A 264 0.40 18.72 18.01
CA ARG A 264 -0.05 19.51 16.85
C ARG A 264 -0.83 20.74 17.30
N TYR A 265 -1.25 21.56 16.34
CA TYR A 265 -2.41 22.44 16.55
C TYR A 265 -3.64 21.59 16.91
N GLN A 266 -4.41 22.01 17.90
CA GLN A 266 -5.60 21.26 18.34
C GLN A 266 -6.82 21.58 17.48
N SER A 267 -6.74 22.62 16.65
CA SER A 267 -7.76 23.01 15.66
C SER A 267 -7.12 23.58 14.38
N ALA A 268 -7.86 23.50 13.27
CA ALA A 268 -7.48 24.19 12.03
C ALA A 268 -7.43 25.73 12.19
N ALA A 269 -8.23 26.28 13.11
CA ALA A 269 -8.24 27.70 13.46
C ALA A 269 -6.89 28.19 14.02
N GLU A 270 -6.27 27.43 14.93
CA GLU A 270 -4.94 27.77 15.47
C GLU A 270 -3.86 27.74 14.39
N MET A 271 -3.86 26.71 13.53
CA MET A 271 -2.93 26.60 12.40
C MET A 271 -3.10 27.80 11.47
N ARG A 272 -4.35 28.12 11.09
CA ARG A 272 -4.70 29.31 10.29
C ARG A 272 -4.18 30.61 10.91
N ALA A 273 -4.33 30.78 12.21
CA ALA A 273 -3.87 31.96 12.93
C ALA A 273 -2.34 32.10 12.95
N ASP A 274 -1.58 31.01 12.82
CA ASP A 274 -0.12 31.03 12.61
C ASP A 274 0.25 31.30 11.15
N LEU A 275 -0.40 30.63 10.19
CA LEU A 275 -0.18 30.81 8.75
C LEU A 275 -0.35 32.27 8.32
N LEU A 276 -1.43 32.91 8.76
CA LEU A 276 -1.71 34.33 8.48
C LEU A 276 -0.71 35.29 9.14
N ARG A 277 -0.07 34.89 10.25
CA ARG A 277 0.99 35.69 10.88
C ARG A 277 2.31 35.54 10.12
N ALA A 278 2.70 34.33 9.75
CA ALA A 278 3.87 34.10 8.91
C ALA A 278 3.75 34.80 7.54
N ALA A 279 2.60 34.72 6.88
CA ALA A 279 2.34 35.42 5.60
C ALA A 279 2.41 36.96 5.73
N ALA A 280 2.09 37.49 6.91
CA ALA A 280 2.18 38.91 7.25
C ALA A 280 3.54 39.33 7.88
N GLY A 281 4.54 38.45 7.92
CA GLY A 281 5.85 38.73 8.51
C GLY A 281 5.84 38.93 10.03
N ARG A 282 4.83 38.39 10.74
CA ARG A 282 4.64 38.52 12.19
C ARG A 282 5.09 37.25 12.93
N PRO A 283 5.54 37.34 14.19
CA PRO A 283 5.91 36.18 15.00
C PRO A 283 4.81 35.11 15.10
N VAL A 284 5.23 33.85 15.02
CA VAL A 284 4.38 32.65 15.19
C VAL A 284 4.26 32.24 16.66
N LEU A 285 3.25 31.43 16.98
CA LEU A 285 3.03 30.75 18.27
C LEU A 285 3.42 29.26 18.22
N ALA A 286 3.76 28.74 17.05
CA ALA A 286 4.61 27.56 16.95
C ALA A 286 5.98 27.88 17.56
N THR A 287 6.47 27.01 18.44
CA THR A 287 7.82 27.15 19.00
C THR A 287 8.84 27.08 17.87
N PRO A 288 9.70 28.09 17.68
CA PRO A 288 10.75 28.05 16.67
C PRO A 288 11.66 26.85 16.90
N VAL A 289 11.88 26.05 15.85
CA VAL A 289 12.90 25.00 15.86
C VAL A 289 14.24 25.69 15.62
N MET A 290 14.88 26.12 16.70
CA MET A 290 16.23 26.70 16.65
C MET A 290 17.21 25.66 16.10
N ARG A 291 18.03 26.06 15.13
CA ARG A 291 19.14 25.22 14.67
C ARG A 291 20.21 25.14 15.77
N GLU A 292 20.88 23.99 15.87
CA GLU A 292 21.94 23.75 16.88
C GLU A 292 23.12 24.73 16.77
N GLN A 293 23.25 25.42 15.63
CA GLN A 293 24.24 26.47 15.37
C GLN A 293 23.88 27.84 15.99
N GLU A 294 22.61 28.07 16.40
CA GLU A 294 22.16 29.32 17.02
C GLU A 294 22.07 29.25 18.54
N THR A 295 22.21 28.05 19.13
CA THR A 295 22.25 27.84 20.60
C THR A 295 23.56 28.32 21.24
N MET A 296 23.75 29.63 21.28
CA MET A 296 24.74 30.24 22.19
C MET A 296 24.32 29.98 23.65
N PRO A 297 25.18 29.40 24.51
CA PRO A 297 24.83 29.07 25.88
C PRO A 297 24.70 30.34 26.74
N MET A 298 23.47 30.81 26.94
CA MET A 298 23.19 31.96 27.78
C MET A 298 23.43 31.60 29.26
N ALA A 299 24.43 32.22 29.89
CA ALA A 299 24.83 31.91 31.26
C ALA A 299 23.70 32.16 32.27
N PRO A 300 23.56 31.33 33.32
CA PRO A 300 22.43 31.39 34.25
C PRO A 300 22.49 32.66 35.12
N ALA A 301 21.51 33.56 34.91
CA ALA A 301 21.29 34.71 35.76
C ALA A 301 20.69 34.29 37.11
N ALA A 302 21.54 34.12 38.13
CA ALA A 302 21.08 33.87 39.51
C ALA A 302 20.32 35.09 40.07
N ALA A 303 19.21 34.85 40.75
CA ALA A 303 18.29 35.89 41.21
C ALA A 303 18.73 36.59 42.50
N GLY A 304 18.32 37.85 42.70
CA GLY A 304 18.62 38.59 43.93
C GLY A 304 18.16 40.05 44.00
N TYR A 305 16.84 40.31 43.99
CA TYR A 305 16.29 41.62 44.36
C TYR A 305 15.03 41.49 45.25
N PRO A 306 15.06 41.97 46.50
CA PRO A 306 13.87 42.14 47.33
C PRO A 306 13.17 43.48 47.03
N VAL A 307 11.88 43.56 47.36
CA VAL A 307 11.06 44.77 47.19
C VAL A 307 11.35 45.81 48.28
N GLY A 308 11.52 47.08 47.89
CA GLY A 308 11.62 48.23 48.80
C GLY A 308 10.86 49.44 48.23
N GLY A 309 9.97 50.04 49.03
CA GLY A 309 9.05 51.08 48.58
C GLY A 309 9.69 52.46 48.39
N GLY A 310 9.15 53.25 47.46
CA GLY A 310 9.60 54.62 47.20
C GLY A 310 8.96 55.64 48.15
N ALA A 311 9.77 56.57 48.67
CA ALA A 311 9.34 57.82 49.29
C ALA A 311 10.24 58.96 48.81
N ALA A 312 9.68 60.17 48.71
CA ALA A 312 10.29 61.32 48.02
C ALA A 312 10.96 62.33 49.03
N PRO A 313 11.56 63.45 48.57
CA PRO A 313 12.82 64.00 49.11
C PRO A 313 12.64 65.01 50.25
N PRO A 314 13.71 65.70 50.68
CA PRO A 314 13.78 67.12 50.30
C PRO A 314 15.19 67.78 50.15
N THR A 315 15.19 68.97 49.51
CA THR A 315 16.08 70.16 49.73
C THR A 315 17.60 70.10 49.36
N ARG A 316 18.13 70.98 48.46
CA ARG A 316 18.58 72.42 48.61
C ARG A 316 20.03 72.52 49.17
N GLN A 317 21.00 73.36 48.74
CA GLN A 317 21.01 74.64 47.98
C GLN A 317 22.25 74.83 47.06
N ILE A 318 22.07 75.64 45.99
CA ILE A 318 22.93 76.72 45.41
C ILE A 318 24.09 77.27 46.31
N PRO A 319 25.19 77.93 45.81
CA PRO A 319 25.40 78.54 44.46
C PRO A 319 26.85 78.59 43.84
N ALA A 320 26.93 79.28 42.69
CA ALA A 320 28.03 80.15 42.21
C ALA A 320 29.24 79.60 41.41
N ARG A 321 29.69 80.43 40.45
CA ARG A 321 30.91 80.31 39.62
C ARG A 321 32.02 81.19 40.19
N VAL A 322 33.28 80.93 39.82
CA VAL A 322 34.24 81.85 39.14
C VAL A 322 35.67 81.26 39.18
N GLY A 323 36.46 81.47 38.12
CA GLY A 323 37.93 81.50 38.23
C GLY A 323 38.74 80.32 37.66
N ASP A 324 38.99 80.34 36.35
CA ASP A 324 40.31 79.95 35.79
C ASP A 324 41.18 81.25 35.84
N PRO A 325 42.54 81.27 35.94
CA PRO A 325 43.41 80.41 35.13
C PRO A 325 44.82 79.99 35.65
N ARG A 326 45.48 79.15 34.83
CA ARG A 326 46.95 78.94 34.65
C ARG A 326 47.75 78.02 35.61
N ARG A 327 48.03 76.82 35.07
CA ARG A 327 49.35 76.12 34.98
C ARG A 327 50.19 75.84 36.24
N ARG A 328 50.54 74.54 36.42
CA ARG A 328 51.93 74.05 36.63
C ARG A 328 52.09 72.59 36.14
N ARG A 329 53.32 72.04 36.20
CA ARG A 329 53.77 70.77 35.57
C ARG A 329 53.83 69.58 36.57
N ALA A 330 54.09 68.38 36.00
CA ALA A 330 54.42 67.07 36.61
C ALA A 330 53.22 66.11 36.78
N SER A 331 53.36 64.77 36.67
CA SER A 331 54.55 63.94 36.39
C SER A 331 54.19 62.73 35.51
N SER A 332 54.96 62.43 34.45
CA SER A 332 54.66 61.37 33.48
C SER A 332 55.06 59.94 33.91
N TRP A 333 55.74 59.77 35.04
CA TRP A 333 56.28 58.47 35.46
C TRP A 333 55.20 57.43 35.78
N LEU A 334 54.09 57.82 36.41
CA LEU A 334 53.04 56.89 36.83
C LEU A 334 52.35 56.17 35.66
N ILE A 335 52.29 56.79 34.47
CA ILE A 335 51.70 56.18 33.27
C ILE A 335 52.59 55.03 32.75
N ALA A 336 53.90 55.22 32.76
CA ALA A 336 54.87 54.25 32.24
C ALA A 336 54.82 52.90 32.98
N LEU A 337 54.61 52.94 34.30
CA LEU A 337 54.56 51.73 35.14
C LEU A 337 53.33 50.88 34.83
N PHE A 338 52.14 51.50 34.66
CA PHE A 338 50.93 50.79 34.27
C PHE A 338 51.00 50.22 32.85
N SER A 339 51.62 50.93 31.89
CA SER A 339 51.83 50.39 30.55
C SER A 339 52.74 49.15 30.53
N ALA A 340 53.78 49.09 31.36
CA ALA A 340 54.68 47.94 31.41
C ALA A 340 53.98 46.67 31.95
N VAL A 341 53.18 46.80 33.02
CA VAL A 341 52.39 45.68 33.57
C VAL A 341 51.28 45.26 32.60
N GLY A 342 50.61 46.21 31.94
CA GLY A 342 49.60 45.93 30.92
C GLY A 342 50.18 45.17 29.72
N VAL A 343 51.34 45.58 29.21
CA VAL A 343 52.02 44.88 28.10
C VAL A 343 52.51 43.50 28.53
N LEU A 344 53.05 43.32 29.74
CA LEU A 344 53.41 41.99 30.24
C LEU A 344 52.20 41.08 30.44
N ALA A 345 51.06 41.61 30.91
CA ALA A 345 49.81 40.86 31.02
C ALA A 345 49.26 40.47 29.64
N VAL A 346 49.32 41.35 28.65
CA VAL A 346 48.92 41.05 27.27
C VAL A 346 49.88 40.05 26.61
N ILE A 347 51.20 40.16 26.82
CA ILE A 347 52.17 39.17 26.31
C ILE A 347 51.98 37.81 27.00
N ALA A 348 51.72 37.78 28.31
CA ALA A 348 51.40 36.54 29.02
C ALA A 348 50.06 35.94 28.57
N LEU A 349 49.05 36.76 28.26
CA LEU A 349 47.77 36.32 27.72
C LEU A 349 47.89 35.81 26.28
N VAL A 350 48.67 36.49 25.43
CA VAL A 350 48.94 36.05 24.04
C VAL A 350 49.80 34.79 24.04
N ALA A 351 50.81 34.69 24.91
CA ALA A 351 51.57 33.45 25.10
C ALA A 351 50.67 32.33 25.63
N ALA A 352 49.79 32.59 26.59
CA ALA A 352 48.80 31.62 27.06
C ALA A 352 47.80 31.20 25.97
N LEU A 353 47.38 32.11 25.09
CA LEU A 353 46.50 31.78 23.96
C LEU A 353 47.24 30.98 22.86
N LEU A 354 48.53 31.26 22.62
CA LEU A 354 49.36 30.51 21.69
C LEU A 354 49.80 29.14 22.24
N MET A 355 49.95 29.00 23.57
CA MET A 355 50.32 27.72 24.23
C MET A 355 49.11 26.90 24.68
N ASN A 356 47.95 27.51 24.89
CA ASN A 356 46.66 26.84 25.07
C ASN A 356 45.89 26.70 23.74
N GLY A 357 46.58 26.90 22.61
CA GLY A 357 46.23 26.25 21.34
C GLY A 357 46.43 24.74 21.43
N LYS A 358 45.66 24.09 22.32
CA LYS A 358 45.46 22.64 22.26
C LYS A 358 44.74 22.37 20.95
N GLY A 359 45.47 21.89 19.94
CA GLY A 359 44.82 21.14 18.88
C GLY A 359 44.11 19.96 19.53
N GLU A 360 42.81 19.81 19.27
CA GLU A 360 42.12 18.54 19.51
C GLU A 360 42.96 17.44 18.86
N GLU A 361 43.33 16.42 19.64
CA GLU A 361 44.35 15.45 19.24
C GLU A 361 43.79 14.54 18.13
N LEU A 362 43.92 15.00 16.89
CA LEU A 362 43.31 14.37 15.71
C LEU A 362 43.81 12.93 15.56
N ARG A 363 42.87 12.01 15.44
CA ARG A 363 43.13 10.58 15.28
C ARG A 363 42.83 10.18 13.85
N ARG A 364 43.49 9.12 13.37
CA ARG A 364 43.26 8.60 12.03
C ARG A 364 42.17 7.54 12.02
N VAL A 365 41.23 7.68 11.09
CA VAL A 365 40.20 6.67 10.84
C VAL A 365 40.86 5.38 10.34
N PRO A 366 40.66 4.22 10.99
CA PRO A 366 41.21 2.95 10.52
C PRO A 366 40.61 2.53 9.18
N SER A 367 41.30 1.65 8.46
CA SER A 367 40.72 0.92 7.32
C SER A 367 39.84 -0.22 7.84
N LEU A 368 38.59 -0.27 7.35
CA LEU A 368 37.53 -1.16 7.83
C LEU A 368 37.00 -2.08 6.71
N THR A 369 37.27 -1.76 5.45
CA THR A 369 36.83 -2.52 4.28
C THR A 369 37.31 -3.98 4.36
N GLY A 370 36.38 -4.92 4.15
CA GLY A 370 36.62 -6.36 4.26
C GLY A 370 36.47 -6.95 5.67
N MET A 371 36.41 -6.13 6.73
CA MET A 371 36.06 -6.60 8.07
C MET A 371 34.57 -6.93 8.17
N THR A 372 34.17 -7.80 9.10
CA THR A 372 32.76 -7.92 9.47
C THR A 372 32.27 -6.65 10.17
N GLN A 373 30.94 -6.42 10.18
CA GLN A 373 30.35 -5.28 10.90
C GLN A 373 30.77 -5.20 12.38
N GLN A 374 30.92 -6.35 13.05
CA GLN A 374 31.28 -6.42 14.47
C GLN A 374 32.74 -6.02 14.71
N GLU A 375 33.67 -6.55 13.91
CA GLU A 375 35.10 -6.20 13.97
C GLU A 375 35.30 -4.72 13.62
N ALA A 376 34.62 -4.23 12.59
CA ALA A 376 34.69 -2.82 12.20
C ALA A 376 34.18 -1.89 13.31
N PHE A 377 33.05 -2.22 13.97
CA PHE A 377 32.57 -1.46 15.13
C PHE A 377 33.59 -1.43 16.29
N GLN A 378 34.26 -2.55 16.56
CA GLN A 378 35.31 -2.62 17.59
C GLN A 378 36.55 -1.79 17.22
N ALA A 379 36.98 -1.82 15.95
CA ALA A 379 38.08 -1.03 15.44
C ALA A 379 37.81 0.49 15.53
N ILE A 380 36.60 0.94 15.15
CA ILE A 380 36.16 2.34 15.30
C ILE A 380 36.20 2.77 16.77
N GLN A 381 35.66 1.95 17.69
CA GLN A 381 35.66 2.25 19.12
C GLN A 381 37.07 2.28 19.71
N THR A 382 37.96 1.40 19.27
CA THR A 382 39.37 1.36 19.74
C THR A 382 40.17 2.56 19.25
N ALA A 383 39.88 3.09 18.06
CA ALA A 383 40.42 4.37 17.61
C ALA A 383 39.87 5.57 18.42
N GLY A 384 38.71 5.42 19.07
CA GLY A 384 38.05 6.46 19.88
C GLY A 384 37.01 7.27 19.11
N PHE A 385 36.40 6.67 18.09
CA PHE A 385 35.31 7.24 17.29
C PHE A 385 33.97 6.58 17.62
N ALA A 386 32.87 7.21 17.19
CA ALA A 386 31.53 6.63 17.31
C ALA A 386 31.20 5.78 16.07
N PRO A 387 30.93 4.46 16.20
CA PRO A 387 30.50 3.64 15.07
C PRO A 387 29.04 3.88 14.69
N GLN A 388 28.77 4.02 13.41
CA GLN A 388 27.42 4.05 12.85
C GLN A 388 27.29 3.01 11.73
N ALA A 389 26.16 2.30 11.70
CA ALA A 389 25.74 1.53 10.54
C ALA A 389 25.09 2.48 9.53
N GLY A 390 25.59 2.51 8.30
CA GLY A 390 24.93 3.12 7.16
C GLY A 390 23.95 2.15 6.49
N GLU A 391 23.43 2.56 5.34
CA GLU A 391 22.58 1.72 4.51
C GLU A 391 23.33 0.46 4.01
N GLN A 392 22.59 -0.64 3.87
CA GLN A 392 23.14 -1.92 3.40
C GLN A 392 23.27 -1.91 1.87
N VAL A 393 24.45 -2.22 1.37
CA VAL A 393 24.74 -2.23 -0.07
C VAL A 393 24.51 -3.63 -0.62
N ASN A 394 23.44 -3.81 -1.38
CA ASN A 394 23.18 -5.05 -2.09
C ASN A 394 23.98 -5.08 -3.39
N ASN A 395 24.98 -5.96 -3.45
CA ASN A 395 25.79 -6.21 -4.64
C ASN A 395 26.11 -7.72 -4.71
N PRO A 396 25.85 -8.40 -5.86
CA PRO A 396 26.15 -9.82 -6.02
C PRO A 396 27.65 -10.18 -5.96
N THR A 397 28.58 -9.21 -6.04
CA THR A 397 30.03 -9.46 -6.06
C THR A 397 30.74 -9.21 -4.72
N CYS A 398 30.02 -8.87 -3.65
CA CYS A 398 30.61 -8.67 -2.32
C CYS A 398 30.24 -9.81 -1.35
N GLU A 399 31.08 -10.01 -0.33
CA GLU A 399 30.84 -11.03 0.70
C GLU A 399 29.86 -10.50 1.75
N LYS A 400 28.69 -11.15 1.86
CA LYS A 400 27.59 -10.71 2.72
C LYS A 400 28.02 -10.61 4.18
N GLY A 401 27.80 -9.44 4.79
CA GLY A 401 28.21 -9.15 6.18
C GLY A 401 29.57 -8.45 6.32
N THR A 402 30.35 -8.31 5.24
CA THR A 402 31.60 -7.52 5.22
C THR A 402 31.34 -6.05 4.90
N VAL A 403 32.22 -5.15 5.38
CA VAL A 403 32.19 -3.73 5.05
C VAL A 403 32.72 -3.51 3.64
N VAL A 404 31.94 -2.83 2.80
CA VAL A 404 32.30 -2.50 1.40
C VAL A 404 32.67 -1.04 1.20
N ALA A 405 32.22 -0.15 2.07
CA ALA A 405 32.58 1.26 2.09
C ALA A 405 32.52 1.84 3.51
N GLN A 406 33.29 2.90 3.74
CA GLN A 406 33.30 3.65 5.00
C GLN A 406 33.33 5.15 4.73
N ASN A 407 32.79 5.94 5.66
CA ASN A 407 32.80 7.39 5.62
C ASN A 407 33.00 7.95 7.04
N PRO A 408 34.06 8.73 7.34
CA PRO A 408 35.13 9.13 6.41
C PRO A 408 36.06 8.00 5.95
N ALA A 409 36.88 8.32 4.95
CA ALA A 409 37.83 7.39 4.32
C ALA A 409 38.95 6.97 5.30
N PRO A 410 39.66 5.84 5.04
CA PRO A 410 40.85 5.46 5.80
C PRO A 410 41.88 6.58 5.88
N ASP A 411 42.64 6.62 6.97
CA ASP A 411 43.67 7.62 7.30
C ASP A 411 43.18 9.08 7.43
N THR A 412 41.88 9.36 7.27
CA THR A 412 41.30 10.69 7.55
C THR A 412 41.56 11.09 9.00
N GLU A 413 42.10 12.28 9.22
CA GLU A 413 42.33 12.83 10.57
C GLU A 413 41.07 13.54 11.08
N LEU A 414 40.55 13.07 12.23
CA LEU A 414 39.29 13.52 12.84
C LEU A 414 39.46 13.76 14.35
N GLU A 415 38.65 14.67 14.88
CA GLU A 415 38.48 14.85 16.32
C GLU A 415 37.94 13.55 16.99
N PRO A 416 38.34 13.22 18.23
CA PRO A 416 37.76 12.10 18.97
C PRO A 416 36.24 12.18 19.10
N SER A 417 35.58 11.03 19.27
CA SER A 417 34.11 10.85 19.33
C SER A 417 33.32 11.21 18.05
N ARG A 418 33.95 11.74 17.00
CA ARG A 418 33.31 11.89 15.67
C ARG A 418 32.84 10.54 15.12
N THR A 419 31.78 10.58 14.31
CA THR A 419 31.14 9.38 13.76
C THR A 419 31.88 8.83 12.54
N VAL A 420 32.13 7.52 12.53
CA VAL A 420 32.54 6.77 11.34
C VAL A 420 31.40 5.83 10.95
N THR A 421 30.85 6.04 9.76
CA THR A 421 29.78 5.24 9.18
C THR A 421 30.36 4.13 8.31
N ILE A 422 29.87 2.90 8.47
CA ILE A 422 30.22 1.77 7.58
C ILE A 422 28.99 1.29 6.80
N GLN A 423 29.19 0.98 5.52
CA GLN A 423 28.21 0.31 4.66
C GLN A 423 28.60 -1.16 4.52
N VAL A 424 27.66 -2.05 4.81
CA VAL A 424 27.86 -3.51 4.85
C VAL A 424 27.23 -4.14 3.62
N CYS A 425 27.85 -5.18 3.07
CA CYS A 425 27.32 -5.97 1.97
C CYS A 425 26.05 -6.75 2.37
N GLY A 426 24.94 -6.58 1.63
CA GLY A 426 23.74 -7.42 1.76
C GLY A 426 23.78 -8.72 0.94
N GLY A 427 24.69 -8.81 -0.02
CA GLY A 427 24.73 -9.84 -1.05
C GLY A 427 23.87 -9.46 -2.28
N PRO A 428 23.49 -10.42 -3.14
CA PRO A 428 22.59 -10.16 -4.26
C PRO A 428 21.19 -9.74 -3.78
N ASN A 429 20.50 -8.92 -4.57
CA ASN A 429 19.07 -8.66 -4.37
C ASN A 429 18.27 -9.96 -4.44
N THR A 430 17.72 -10.41 -3.32
CA THR A 430 16.77 -11.53 -3.27
C THR A 430 15.33 -11.04 -3.30
N ARG A 431 14.44 -11.86 -3.84
CA ARG A 431 12.99 -11.67 -3.80
C ARG A 431 12.30 -13.00 -3.51
N THR A 432 11.19 -12.95 -2.78
CA THR A 432 10.37 -14.13 -2.49
C THR A 432 9.55 -14.54 -3.71
N ILE A 433 9.58 -15.83 -4.06
CA ILE A 433 8.76 -16.38 -5.15
C ILE A 433 7.28 -16.42 -4.71
N PRO A 434 6.35 -15.76 -5.41
CA PRO A 434 4.92 -15.85 -5.11
C PRO A 434 4.34 -17.21 -5.52
N ASN A 435 3.29 -17.65 -4.83
CA ASN A 435 2.55 -18.83 -5.26
C ASN A 435 1.65 -18.50 -6.45
N VAL A 436 1.98 -19.05 -7.63
CA VAL A 436 1.19 -18.93 -8.87
C VAL A 436 0.54 -20.24 -9.31
N VAL A 437 0.52 -21.26 -8.43
CA VAL A 437 -0.17 -22.52 -8.69
C VAL A 437 -1.69 -22.27 -8.73
N ASN A 438 -2.39 -22.99 -9.61
CA ASN A 438 -3.80 -22.81 -9.98
C ASN A 438 -4.12 -21.56 -10.84
N SER A 439 -3.17 -20.65 -11.07
CA SER A 439 -3.33 -19.54 -12.03
C SER A 439 -3.21 -20.01 -13.48
N SER A 440 -3.62 -19.19 -14.46
CA SER A 440 -3.25 -19.41 -15.87
C SER A 440 -1.76 -19.12 -16.10
N PHE A 441 -1.15 -19.80 -17.07
CA PHE A 441 0.27 -19.60 -17.41
C PHE A 441 0.60 -18.14 -17.71
N ASP A 442 -0.23 -17.43 -18.47
CA ASP A 442 0.05 -16.04 -18.87
C ASP A 442 -0.01 -15.08 -17.66
N SER A 443 -0.98 -15.26 -16.76
CA SER A 443 -1.07 -14.50 -15.51
C SER A 443 0.09 -14.81 -14.56
N ALA A 444 0.44 -16.09 -14.42
CA ALA A 444 1.57 -16.55 -13.62
C ALA A 444 2.90 -15.99 -14.16
N LYS A 445 3.07 -16.01 -15.48
CA LYS A 445 4.23 -15.45 -16.17
C LYS A 445 4.34 -13.95 -15.92
N GLN A 446 3.27 -13.19 -16.18
CA GLN A 446 3.25 -11.74 -15.97
C GLN A 446 3.57 -11.36 -14.51
N GLN A 447 3.06 -12.12 -13.55
CA GLN A 447 3.32 -11.89 -12.12
C GLN A 447 4.78 -12.16 -11.73
N LEU A 448 5.42 -13.20 -12.30
CA LEU A 448 6.82 -13.53 -12.01
C LEU A 448 7.79 -12.58 -12.73
N GLU A 449 7.54 -12.25 -13.99
CA GLU A 449 8.35 -11.30 -14.77
C GLU A 449 8.22 -9.87 -14.22
N GLY A 450 7.04 -9.49 -13.72
CA GLY A 450 6.83 -8.23 -13.00
C GLY A 450 7.56 -8.12 -11.66
N LEU A 451 8.06 -9.23 -11.11
CA LEU A 451 8.95 -9.27 -9.95
C LEU A 451 10.43 -9.41 -10.34
N GLY A 452 10.78 -9.33 -11.62
CA GLY A 452 12.17 -9.43 -12.10
C GLY A 452 12.70 -10.86 -12.22
N PHE A 453 11.86 -11.89 -12.05
CA PHE A 453 12.24 -13.26 -12.38
C PHE A 453 12.14 -13.52 -13.90
N LYS A 454 12.82 -14.55 -14.39
CA LYS A 454 12.69 -15.01 -15.78
C LYS A 454 11.81 -16.25 -15.82
N VAL A 455 10.93 -16.38 -16.80
CA VAL A 455 10.03 -17.55 -16.91
C VAL A 455 10.41 -18.38 -18.12
N ASN A 456 10.77 -19.64 -17.87
CA ASN A 456 11.10 -20.61 -18.91
C ASN A 456 9.87 -21.05 -19.69
N ALA A 457 10.07 -21.67 -20.86
CA ALA A 457 9.00 -22.35 -21.58
C ALA A 457 8.33 -23.40 -20.66
N PRO A 458 6.98 -23.47 -20.64
CA PRO A 458 6.28 -24.33 -19.69
C PRO A 458 6.46 -25.81 -20.01
N LYS A 459 6.55 -26.64 -18.97
CA LYS A 459 6.46 -28.10 -19.08
C LYS A 459 4.99 -28.50 -19.13
N GLU A 460 4.56 -29.25 -20.13
CA GLU A 460 3.18 -29.74 -20.18
C GLU A 460 3.01 -31.08 -19.45
N LYS A 461 1.94 -31.21 -18.65
CA LYS A 461 1.58 -32.43 -17.92
C LYS A 461 0.11 -32.79 -18.15
N ASP A 462 -0.17 -34.09 -18.29
CA ASP A 462 -1.54 -34.58 -18.48
C ASP A 462 -2.34 -34.34 -17.19
N SER A 463 -3.49 -33.67 -17.31
CA SER A 463 -4.35 -33.31 -16.17
C SER A 463 -5.78 -33.00 -16.62
N SER A 464 -6.72 -33.08 -15.68
CA SER A 464 -8.16 -32.79 -15.86
C SER A 464 -8.52 -31.34 -15.56
N ARG A 465 -7.58 -30.56 -15.02
CA ARG A 465 -7.69 -29.10 -14.88
C ARG A 465 -7.68 -28.42 -16.25
N GLU A 466 -8.25 -27.23 -16.36
CA GLU A 466 -8.28 -26.45 -17.61
C GLU A 466 -6.90 -26.31 -18.26
N LYS A 467 -6.89 -26.21 -19.60
CA LYS A 467 -5.64 -26.09 -20.37
C LYS A 467 -4.92 -24.78 -19.99
N ASN A 468 -3.59 -24.84 -19.89
CA ASN A 468 -2.69 -23.77 -19.46
C ASN A 468 -2.81 -23.38 -17.97
N THR A 469 -3.57 -24.08 -17.13
CA THR A 469 -3.52 -23.89 -15.66
C THR A 469 -2.19 -24.40 -15.09
N VAL A 470 -1.52 -23.60 -14.26
CA VAL A 470 -0.29 -23.98 -13.55
C VAL A 470 -0.59 -25.04 -12.49
N LEU A 471 0.17 -26.13 -12.52
CA LEU A 471 0.08 -27.29 -11.64
C LEU A 471 1.19 -27.30 -10.57
N GLU A 472 2.43 -27.09 -11.02
CA GLU A 472 3.66 -27.14 -10.23
C GLU A 472 4.58 -26.01 -10.71
N MET A 473 5.50 -25.57 -9.85
CA MET A 473 6.55 -24.61 -10.23
C MET A 473 7.87 -24.92 -9.53
N ASP A 474 8.98 -24.60 -10.22
CA ASP A 474 10.34 -24.82 -9.75
C ASP A 474 11.18 -23.55 -10.02
N PRO A 475 11.76 -22.89 -8.99
CA PRO A 475 11.72 -23.26 -7.58
C PRO A 475 10.34 -23.07 -6.92
N GLU A 476 10.15 -23.72 -5.77
CA GLU A 476 8.89 -23.74 -5.01
C GLU A 476 8.48 -22.33 -4.49
N PRO A 477 7.17 -22.07 -4.31
CA PRO A 477 6.67 -20.85 -3.69
C PRO A 477 7.27 -20.56 -2.31
N GLY A 478 7.41 -19.28 -1.97
CA GLY A 478 7.87 -18.82 -0.65
C GLY A 478 9.40 -18.85 -0.46
N LYS A 479 10.16 -19.45 -1.39
CA LYS A 479 11.63 -19.36 -1.37
C LYS A 479 12.10 -17.97 -1.78
N GLU A 480 13.12 -17.46 -1.10
CA GLU A 480 13.90 -16.32 -1.59
C GLU A 480 14.94 -16.80 -2.60
N VAL A 481 14.97 -16.16 -3.78
CA VAL A 481 15.98 -16.37 -4.81
C VAL A 481 16.46 -15.03 -5.36
N ALA A 482 17.60 -15.02 -6.05
CA ALA A 482 18.13 -13.80 -6.64
C ALA A 482 17.20 -13.25 -7.74
N GLU A 483 17.17 -11.92 -7.89
CA GLU A 483 16.51 -11.30 -9.04
C GLU A 483 17.15 -11.78 -10.36
N GLY A 484 16.32 -12.00 -11.39
CA GLY A 484 16.74 -12.61 -12.65
C GLY A 484 16.88 -14.14 -12.65
N THR A 485 16.64 -14.83 -11.52
CA THR A 485 16.54 -16.31 -11.48
C THR A 485 15.46 -16.81 -12.45
N ALA A 486 15.75 -17.93 -13.12
CA ALA A 486 14.83 -18.58 -14.06
C ALA A 486 13.90 -19.57 -13.32
N ILE A 487 12.59 -19.39 -13.50
CA ILE A 487 11.51 -20.20 -12.91
C ILE A 487 10.85 -21.02 -14.03
N THR A 488 10.60 -22.29 -13.76
CA THR A 488 9.93 -23.22 -14.67
C THR A 488 8.54 -23.55 -14.15
N LEU A 489 7.52 -23.32 -14.98
CA LEU A 489 6.13 -23.67 -14.66
C LEU A 489 5.75 -24.98 -15.35
N THR A 490 5.07 -25.87 -14.62
CA THR A 490 4.40 -27.04 -15.19
C THR A 490 2.91 -26.73 -15.35
N VAL A 491 2.36 -26.91 -16.54
CA VAL A 491 0.99 -26.54 -16.90
C VAL A 491 0.15 -27.75 -17.32
N SER A 492 -1.15 -27.66 -17.11
CA SER A 492 -2.14 -28.64 -17.58
C SER A 492 -2.32 -28.57 -19.09
N LYS A 493 -2.41 -29.75 -19.73
CA LYS A 493 -2.88 -29.87 -21.12
C LYS A 493 -4.40 -29.81 -21.27
N GLY A 494 -5.17 -29.95 -20.19
CA GLY A 494 -6.64 -30.04 -20.23
C GLY A 494 -7.17 -31.29 -20.94
N ASN A 495 -6.37 -32.36 -20.98
CA ASN A 495 -6.62 -33.53 -21.81
C ASN A 495 -7.18 -34.75 -21.05
N VAL A 496 -7.17 -34.79 -19.72
CA VAL A 496 -7.72 -35.94 -18.96
C VAL A 496 -9.22 -35.76 -18.75
N GLY A 497 -9.99 -36.67 -19.32
CA GLY A 497 -11.42 -36.85 -19.02
C GLY A 497 -11.66 -38.08 -18.15
N GLN A 498 -12.93 -38.33 -17.83
CA GLN A 498 -13.38 -39.61 -17.30
C GLN A 498 -13.90 -40.48 -18.45
N VAL A 499 -13.58 -41.78 -18.43
CA VAL A 499 -14.11 -42.75 -19.41
C VAL A 499 -15.63 -42.95 -19.17
N PRO A 500 -16.48 -42.80 -20.20
CA PRO A 500 -17.93 -43.04 -20.11
C PRO A 500 -18.34 -44.49 -19.76
N ARG A 501 -19.64 -44.75 -19.60
CA ARG A 501 -20.18 -46.04 -19.10
C ARG A 501 -21.02 -46.76 -20.16
N VAL A 502 -20.34 -47.51 -21.01
CA VAL A 502 -20.93 -48.22 -22.15
C VAL A 502 -21.40 -49.66 -21.84
N LEU A 503 -21.33 -50.11 -20.57
CA LEU A 503 -21.74 -51.46 -20.17
C LEU A 503 -23.22 -51.73 -20.47
N GLY A 504 -23.50 -52.70 -21.35
CA GLY A 504 -24.84 -53.10 -21.80
C GLY A 504 -25.34 -52.44 -23.09
N ALA A 505 -24.64 -51.42 -23.60
CA ALA A 505 -24.89 -50.79 -24.89
C ALA A 505 -24.55 -51.72 -26.07
N THR A 506 -24.99 -51.40 -27.29
CA THR A 506 -24.51 -52.12 -28.50
C THR A 506 -23.07 -51.74 -28.83
N GLU A 507 -22.41 -52.44 -29.77
CA GLU A 507 -21.07 -52.02 -30.23
C GLU A 507 -21.09 -50.59 -30.79
N ASP A 508 -22.09 -50.25 -31.62
CA ASP A 508 -22.15 -48.95 -32.29
C ASP A 508 -22.45 -47.81 -31.30
N ASP A 509 -23.44 -47.97 -30.41
CA ASP A 509 -23.72 -47.00 -29.34
C ASP A 509 -22.46 -46.77 -28.46
N ALA A 510 -21.79 -47.86 -28.08
CA ALA A 510 -20.61 -47.83 -27.22
C ALA A 510 -19.40 -47.21 -27.92
N ARG A 511 -19.32 -47.34 -29.24
CA ARG A 511 -18.31 -46.71 -30.08
C ARG A 511 -18.53 -45.20 -30.14
N GLU A 512 -19.76 -44.78 -30.45
CA GLU A 512 -20.15 -43.37 -30.54
C GLU A 512 -19.91 -42.63 -29.21
N GLU A 513 -20.41 -43.14 -28.07
CA GLU A 513 -20.25 -42.51 -26.75
C GLU A 513 -18.76 -42.34 -26.35
N LEU A 514 -17.90 -43.31 -26.67
CA LEU A 514 -16.47 -43.25 -26.36
C LEU A 514 -15.67 -42.36 -27.32
N GLU A 515 -16.01 -42.34 -28.61
CA GLU A 515 -15.34 -41.50 -29.61
C GLU A 515 -15.73 -40.01 -29.42
N ASP A 516 -17.00 -39.70 -29.10
CA ASP A 516 -17.47 -38.34 -28.74
C ASP A 516 -16.84 -37.82 -27.44
N ALA A 517 -16.64 -38.69 -26.44
CA ALA A 517 -15.88 -38.35 -25.23
C ALA A 517 -14.38 -38.09 -25.51
N GLY A 518 -13.92 -38.39 -26.73
CA GLY A 518 -12.57 -38.14 -27.22
C GLY A 518 -11.60 -39.29 -27.00
N TYR A 519 -12.07 -40.54 -26.92
CA TYR A 519 -11.24 -41.75 -26.81
C TYR A 519 -11.15 -42.51 -28.13
N ARG A 520 -10.23 -43.48 -28.20
CA ARG A 520 -10.12 -44.40 -29.34
C ARG A 520 -10.70 -45.75 -28.94
N VAL A 521 -11.64 -46.29 -29.71
CA VAL A 521 -12.33 -47.52 -29.37
C VAL A 521 -11.67 -48.73 -30.01
N ARG A 522 -11.36 -49.72 -29.18
CA ARG A 522 -10.91 -51.05 -29.63
C ARG A 522 -11.91 -52.10 -29.20
N VAL A 523 -12.44 -52.83 -30.17
CA VAL A 523 -13.36 -53.93 -29.90
C VAL A 523 -12.58 -55.24 -29.77
N ARG A 524 -13.08 -56.11 -28.91
CA ARG A 524 -12.70 -57.52 -28.79
C ARG A 524 -13.94 -58.37 -28.58
N GLU A 525 -13.85 -59.61 -28.98
CA GLU A 525 -14.85 -60.63 -28.67
C GLU A 525 -14.87 -60.86 -27.13
N GLY A 526 -16.08 -60.92 -26.56
CA GLY A 526 -16.36 -61.25 -25.17
C GLY A 526 -16.87 -62.69 -25.05
N SER A 527 -17.77 -62.92 -24.09
CA SER A 527 -18.38 -64.24 -23.86
C SER A 527 -19.32 -64.66 -25.01
N GLU A 528 -19.35 -65.96 -25.29
CA GLU A 528 -20.38 -66.58 -26.13
C GLU A 528 -21.74 -66.60 -25.40
N VAL A 529 -22.80 -66.18 -26.10
CA VAL A 529 -24.18 -66.07 -25.59
C VAL A 529 -25.20 -66.54 -26.65
N PRO A 530 -26.48 -66.79 -26.28
CA PRO A 530 -27.55 -66.98 -27.26
C PRO A 530 -27.63 -65.84 -28.28
N ALA A 531 -27.94 -66.14 -29.54
CA ALA A 531 -27.85 -65.19 -30.65
C ALA A 531 -28.80 -63.96 -30.51
N ASP A 532 -29.87 -64.06 -29.73
CA ASP A 532 -30.77 -62.97 -29.36
C ASP A 532 -30.18 -61.99 -28.31
N GLN A 533 -29.05 -62.35 -27.69
CA GLN A 533 -28.39 -61.62 -26.59
C GLN A 533 -26.96 -61.17 -26.95
N ALA A 534 -26.47 -61.51 -28.15
CA ALA A 534 -25.18 -61.08 -28.68
C ALA A 534 -25.16 -59.59 -29.06
N GLY A 535 -23.96 -59.06 -29.37
CA GLY A 535 -23.77 -57.69 -29.84
C GLY A 535 -23.82 -56.61 -28.76
N ARG A 536 -23.66 -56.98 -27.47
CA ARG A 536 -23.67 -56.03 -26.33
C ARG A 536 -22.35 -56.01 -25.58
N VAL A 537 -21.99 -54.84 -25.05
CA VAL A 537 -20.76 -54.69 -24.25
C VAL A 537 -20.91 -55.34 -22.87
N GLU A 538 -20.22 -56.46 -22.65
CA GLU A 538 -20.11 -57.10 -21.33
C GLU A 538 -19.14 -56.37 -20.38
N ARG A 539 -18.07 -55.79 -20.93
CA ARG A 539 -16.95 -55.23 -20.17
C ARG A 539 -16.20 -54.15 -20.95
N GLN A 540 -15.71 -53.14 -20.23
CA GLN A 540 -14.84 -52.09 -20.76
C GLN A 540 -13.51 -52.06 -19.98
N THR A 541 -12.45 -51.52 -20.58
CA THR A 541 -11.14 -51.32 -19.94
C THR A 541 -10.41 -50.13 -20.58
N PRO A 542 -10.10 -49.04 -19.83
CA PRO A 542 -10.38 -48.82 -18.41
C PRO A 542 -11.86 -48.84 -18.01
N GLU A 543 -12.11 -48.94 -16.71
CA GLU A 543 -13.46 -48.93 -16.15
C GLU A 543 -14.14 -47.56 -16.27
N SER A 544 -15.47 -47.58 -16.17
CA SER A 544 -16.32 -46.38 -16.15
C SER A 544 -15.88 -45.41 -15.04
N GLY A 545 -15.69 -44.13 -15.38
CA GLY A 545 -15.25 -43.08 -14.45
C GLY A 545 -13.73 -42.98 -14.27
N ALA A 546 -12.94 -43.89 -14.85
CA ALA A 546 -11.48 -43.83 -14.78
C ALA A 546 -10.93 -42.55 -15.46
N ASN A 547 -9.99 -41.87 -14.80
CA ASN A 547 -9.31 -40.71 -15.37
C ASN A 547 -8.33 -41.13 -16.46
N LEU A 548 -8.62 -40.78 -17.72
CA LEU A 548 -7.82 -41.18 -18.89
C LEU A 548 -7.60 -39.96 -19.82
N PRO A 549 -6.36 -39.71 -20.30
CA PRO A 549 -6.13 -38.72 -21.35
C PRO A 549 -6.91 -39.04 -22.63
N ARG A 550 -7.57 -38.03 -23.20
CA ARG A 550 -8.21 -38.10 -24.52
C ARG A 550 -7.20 -38.51 -25.60
N GLY A 551 -7.66 -39.25 -26.60
CA GLY A 551 -6.85 -39.88 -27.64
C GLY A 551 -6.19 -41.21 -27.24
N ARG A 552 -6.39 -41.68 -26.00
CA ARG A 552 -5.98 -43.02 -25.56
C ARG A 552 -7.02 -44.09 -25.92
N GLU A 553 -6.58 -45.34 -25.97
CA GLU A 553 -7.39 -46.51 -26.29
C GLU A 553 -8.24 -46.95 -25.08
N VAL A 554 -9.54 -47.14 -25.32
CA VAL A 554 -10.48 -47.85 -24.43
C VAL A 554 -10.87 -49.14 -25.16
N THR A 555 -10.66 -50.28 -24.51
CA THR A 555 -11.08 -51.59 -25.05
C THR A 555 -12.47 -51.94 -24.55
N ILE A 556 -13.39 -52.27 -25.44
CA ILE A 556 -14.69 -52.87 -25.13
C ILE A 556 -14.70 -54.33 -25.55
N TYR A 557 -15.40 -55.17 -24.78
CA TYR A 557 -15.60 -56.59 -25.03
C TYR A 557 -17.08 -56.80 -25.32
N VAL A 558 -17.40 -57.30 -26.51
CA VAL A 558 -18.76 -57.44 -27.04
C VAL A 558 -19.14 -58.92 -27.10
N THR A 559 -20.32 -59.27 -26.56
CA THR A 559 -20.81 -60.65 -26.55
C THR A 559 -21.03 -61.17 -27.96
N VAL A 560 -20.61 -62.41 -28.22
CA VAL A 560 -20.69 -63.06 -29.53
C VAL A 560 -21.72 -64.20 -29.53
N PRO A 561 -22.37 -64.52 -30.65
CA PRO A 561 -23.30 -65.65 -30.71
C PRO A 561 -22.52 -66.96 -30.54
N ALA A 562 -22.99 -67.82 -29.63
CA ALA A 562 -22.51 -69.19 -29.51
C ALA A 562 -22.77 -69.95 -30.83
N PRO A 563 -21.85 -70.83 -31.28
CA PRO A 563 -22.01 -71.54 -32.54
C PRO A 563 -23.17 -72.56 -32.48
N ASP A 564 -23.95 -72.63 -33.56
CA ASP A 564 -25.05 -73.60 -33.69
C ASP A 564 -24.56 -75.04 -33.49
N ALA A 565 -25.25 -75.78 -32.61
CA ALA A 565 -24.98 -77.19 -32.40
C ALA A 565 -25.27 -77.98 -33.69
N PRO A 566 -24.39 -78.91 -34.12
CA PRO A 566 -24.60 -79.68 -35.33
C PRO A 566 -25.89 -80.52 -35.22
N PRO A 567 -26.66 -80.68 -36.32
CA PRO A 567 -27.95 -81.33 -36.28
C PRO A 567 -27.82 -82.78 -35.83
N SER A 568 -28.58 -83.15 -34.79
CA SER A 568 -28.71 -84.53 -34.36
C SER A 568 -29.53 -85.32 -35.36
N ASP A 569 -28.88 -86.24 -36.06
CA ASP A 569 -29.52 -87.12 -37.04
C ASP A 569 -30.57 -88.01 -36.36
N SER A 570 -31.70 -88.28 -37.03
CA SER A 570 -32.83 -89.01 -36.41
C SER A 570 -33.70 -89.77 -37.40
N GLY A 571 -33.47 -91.08 -37.47
CA GLY A 571 -34.33 -92.10 -38.04
C GLY A 571 -33.84 -93.49 -37.61
N SER A 572 -34.67 -94.54 -37.51
CA SER A 572 -36.12 -94.62 -37.72
C SER A 572 -36.70 -95.78 -36.83
N PRO A 573 -37.86 -96.42 -37.08
CA PRO A 573 -39.01 -96.32 -36.17
C PRO A 573 -39.30 -97.55 -35.29
N THR A 574 -40.11 -97.33 -34.24
CA THR A 574 -40.74 -98.36 -33.38
C THR A 574 -41.83 -99.15 -34.11
N PRO A 575 -42.11 -100.41 -33.72
CA PRO A 575 -43.49 -100.73 -33.30
C PRO A 575 -43.69 -101.80 -32.18
N THR A 576 -44.78 -101.64 -31.40
CA THR A 576 -45.64 -102.69 -30.79
C THR A 576 -45.21 -103.50 -29.53
N ALA A 577 -45.73 -103.08 -28.36
CA ALA A 577 -46.59 -103.81 -27.38
C ALA A 577 -46.34 -105.32 -27.03
N THR A 578 -46.06 -105.75 -25.77
CA THR A 578 -46.99 -105.98 -24.58
C THR A 578 -47.21 -107.50 -24.30
N PRO A 579 -47.54 -108.08 -23.08
CA PRO A 579 -47.76 -107.58 -21.69
C PRO A 579 -47.02 -108.36 -20.51
N THR A 580 -47.42 -108.07 -19.24
CA THR A 580 -47.73 -109.00 -18.09
C THR A 580 -46.80 -109.24 -16.84
N THR A 581 -47.10 -108.54 -15.72
CA THR A 581 -47.27 -109.04 -14.30
C THR A 581 -46.02 -109.41 -13.41
N PRO A 582 -46.11 -109.72 -12.07
CA PRO A 582 -46.09 -108.70 -10.99
C PRO A 582 -45.34 -109.02 -9.64
N GLY A 583 -45.20 -108.02 -8.73
CA GLY A 583 -44.80 -108.17 -7.29
C GLY A 583 -43.28 -108.16 -6.98
N THR A 584 -42.73 -107.99 -5.76
CA THR A 584 -43.17 -107.66 -4.36
C THR A 584 -41.89 -107.43 -3.50
N GLY A 585 -41.76 -106.67 -2.40
CA GLY A 585 -42.64 -105.71 -1.66
C GLY A 585 -42.31 -105.61 -0.15
N GLY A 586 -42.07 -104.40 0.41
CA GLY A 586 -41.76 -104.11 1.85
C GLY A 586 -40.46 -103.28 2.05
N GLY A 587 -40.22 -102.51 3.14
CA GLY A 587 -41.10 -102.11 4.27
C GLY A 587 -40.41 -101.25 5.38
N SER A 588 -41.21 -100.46 6.13
CA SER A 588 -41.00 -99.86 7.48
C SER A 588 -39.88 -98.83 7.80
N GLY A 589 -40.27 -97.71 8.46
CA GLY A 589 -39.38 -96.78 9.22
C GLY A 589 -40.05 -95.44 9.65
N PHE A 590 -40.05 -95.10 10.95
CA PHE A 590 -40.64 -93.88 11.59
C PHE A 590 -39.55 -93.14 12.47
N PRO A 591 -39.81 -92.10 13.31
CA PRO A 591 -40.13 -90.70 12.94
C PRO A 591 -39.50 -89.54 13.82
N MET A 592 -39.67 -88.26 13.40
CA MET A 592 -39.72 -87.02 14.24
C MET A 592 -38.35 -86.46 14.84
N PRO A 593 -38.25 -85.33 15.62
CA PRO A 593 -37.58 -84.06 15.21
C PRO A 593 -36.66 -83.46 16.35
N PRO A 594 -36.54 -82.14 16.73
CA PRO A 594 -36.77 -80.81 16.10
C PRO A 594 -35.72 -79.66 16.36
N LEU A 595 -35.71 -78.61 15.52
CA LEU A 595 -35.44 -77.15 15.82
C LEU A 595 -34.00 -76.66 16.27
N PRO A 596 -33.71 -75.31 16.29
CA PRO A 596 -32.35 -74.72 16.12
C PRO A 596 -31.78 -73.96 17.36
N PRO A 597 -30.55 -73.39 17.29
CA PRO A 597 -30.30 -71.95 16.95
C PRO A 597 -29.00 -71.72 16.11
N GLY A 598 -28.53 -70.51 15.72
CA GLY A 598 -29.09 -69.14 15.75
C GLY A 598 -28.04 -68.02 16.04
N PHE A 599 -28.07 -66.88 15.30
CA PHE A 599 -27.25 -65.64 15.46
C PHE A 599 -25.72 -65.75 15.19
N PRO A 600 -24.93 -64.64 15.08
CA PRO A 600 -25.26 -63.20 15.15
C PRO A 600 -24.85 -62.32 13.94
N ARG A 601 -25.14 -61.01 14.03
CA ARG A 601 -24.50 -59.92 13.24
C ARG A 601 -23.14 -59.53 13.87
N ASN A 602 -22.35 -58.74 13.15
CA ASN A 602 -21.50 -57.70 13.73
C ASN A 602 -21.65 -56.41 12.88
N ASP A 603 -21.09 -55.30 13.37
CA ASP A 603 -21.33 -53.91 12.91
C ASP A 603 -20.72 -53.56 11.54
#